data_AF-H8KNC3-F1
#
_entry.id   AF-H8KNC3-F1
#
_cell.length_a   1.000
_cell.length_b   1.000
_cell.length_c   1.000
_cell.angle_alpha   90.00
_cell.angle_beta   90.00
_cell.angle_gamma   90.00
#
_symmetry.space_group_name_H-M   'P 1'
#
loop_
_entity.id
_entity.type
_entity.pdbx_description
1 polymer ?
#
loop_
_entity_poly.entity_id
_entity_poly.type
_entity_poly.pdbx_seq_one_letter_code
_entity_poly.pdbx_strand_id
1 'polypeptide(L)'
;MQYQNKAMQLSAILNQFKHLGLAIILCVLITKATAQQVNYEAEFGADYQRAVRFLEKNSWITDTLARYNVPAQFAVAIVFPELIRYSVLRDKMEIGGLKILYTSFGQDYADFSIGNFQMKPSFAEHLIKDLQTTKMATRFNRIIIDSNEESGRKALVNNLESLQSQVMYLIAFYFMCEKKHSKLIWHSTEDKLQFYATAYNCGYWNTTDYIQKKSRQNYFETSIFGDAPKYNYSAIALHFFRKYNLLAKSSN
;
A
#
# COMPACT_ATOMS: atom_id res chain seq x y z
N MET A 1 12.54 -17.84 72.46
CA MET A 1 11.76 -16.65 72.02
C MET A 1 12.44 -15.86 70.88
N GLN A 2 13.77 -15.66 70.89
CA GLN A 2 14.45 -14.81 69.89
C GLN A 2 14.49 -15.40 68.45
N TYR A 3 14.46 -16.72 68.30
CA TYR A 3 14.45 -17.39 66.98
C TYR A 3 13.10 -17.31 66.24
N GLN A 4 11.97 -17.35 66.96
CA GLN A 4 10.64 -17.26 66.35
C GLN A 4 10.36 -15.88 65.74
N ASN A 5 10.90 -14.81 66.35
CA ASN A 5 10.77 -13.45 65.81
C ASN A 5 11.55 -13.25 64.50
N LYS A 6 12.72 -13.86 64.33
CA LYS A 6 13.49 -13.78 63.09
C LYS A 6 12.81 -14.52 61.93
N ALA A 7 12.23 -15.69 62.19
CA ALA A 7 11.52 -16.46 61.16
C ALA A 7 10.28 -15.70 60.63
N MET A 8 9.55 -15.02 61.53
CA MET A 8 8.35 -14.24 61.17
C MET A 8 8.70 -12.97 60.39
N GLN A 9 9.81 -12.30 60.74
CA GLN A 9 10.33 -11.17 59.96
C GLN A 9 10.79 -11.60 58.56
N LEU A 10 11.48 -12.74 58.44
CA LEU A 10 11.93 -13.27 57.15
C LEU A 10 10.75 -13.63 56.24
N SER A 11 9.68 -14.22 56.78
CA SER A 11 8.47 -14.53 56.00
C SER A 11 7.71 -13.28 55.55
N ALA A 12 7.67 -12.23 56.37
CA ALA A 12 7.04 -10.96 56.00
C ALA A 12 7.81 -10.25 54.87
N ILE A 13 9.14 -10.25 54.95
CA ILE A 13 10.02 -9.70 53.91
C ILE A 13 9.87 -10.49 52.61
N LEU A 14 9.87 -11.83 52.66
CA LEU A 14 9.68 -12.69 51.48
C LEU A 14 8.30 -12.49 50.82
N ASN A 15 7.24 -12.26 51.59
CA ASN A 15 5.92 -11.96 51.04
C ASN A 15 5.84 -10.56 50.40
N GLN A 16 6.51 -9.55 50.96
CA GLN A 16 6.63 -8.22 50.33
C GLN A 16 7.33 -8.31 48.96
N PHE A 17 8.39 -9.11 48.84
CA PHE A 17 9.07 -9.33 47.56
C PHE A 17 8.23 -10.11 46.54
N LYS A 18 7.38 -11.06 46.98
CA LYS A 18 6.42 -11.76 46.09
C LYS A 18 5.38 -10.81 45.50
N HIS A 19 4.81 -9.92 46.32
CA HIS A 19 3.83 -8.94 45.86
C HIS A 19 4.47 -7.85 44.97
N LEU A 20 5.71 -7.45 45.26
CA LEU A 20 6.46 -6.51 44.43
C LEU A 20 6.82 -7.12 43.06
N GLY A 21 7.25 -8.39 43.04
CA GLY A 21 7.51 -9.13 41.79
C GLY A 21 6.27 -9.34 40.94
N LEU A 22 5.11 -9.63 41.56
CA LEU A 22 3.83 -9.76 40.85
C LEU A 22 3.35 -8.43 40.27
N ALA A 23 3.53 -7.32 40.99
CA ALA A 23 3.17 -5.98 40.54
C ALA A 23 4.04 -5.48 39.38
N ILE A 24 5.33 -5.83 39.37
CA ILE A 24 6.25 -5.55 38.26
C ILE A 24 5.87 -6.37 37.02
N ILE A 25 5.54 -7.66 37.17
CA ILE A 25 5.07 -8.51 36.06
C ILE A 25 3.74 -7.97 35.50
N LEU A 26 2.82 -7.52 36.36
CA LEU A 26 1.56 -6.92 35.92
C LEU A 26 1.77 -5.57 35.21
N CYS A 27 2.72 -4.74 35.64
CA CYS A 27 3.07 -3.50 34.94
C CYS A 27 3.74 -3.74 33.58
N VAL A 28 4.60 -4.77 33.46
CA VAL A 28 5.23 -5.15 32.19
C VAL A 28 4.23 -5.76 31.21
N LEU A 29 3.15 -6.38 31.69
CA LEU A 29 2.06 -6.90 30.84
C LEU A 29 1.06 -5.81 30.39
N ILE A 30 1.00 -4.66 31.08
CA ILE A 30 0.09 -3.56 30.75
C ILE A 30 0.70 -2.55 29.77
N THR A 31 2.02 -2.56 29.55
CA THR A 31 2.62 -1.86 28.42
C THR A 31 2.40 -2.66 27.12
N LYS A 32 1.15 -2.87 26.72
CA LYS A 32 0.84 -2.90 25.30
C LYS A 32 1.21 -1.51 24.80
N ALA A 33 2.43 -1.39 24.26
CA ALA A 33 2.83 -0.23 23.50
C ALA A 33 1.75 -0.05 22.41
N THR A 34 0.82 0.87 22.64
CA THR A 34 0.01 1.41 21.57
C THR A 34 1.02 2.13 20.70
N ALA A 35 1.52 1.42 19.67
CA ALA A 35 2.32 2.02 18.64
C ALA A 35 1.53 3.23 18.15
N GLN A 36 2.00 4.42 18.50
CA GLN A 36 1.29 5.65 18.18
C GLN A 36 1.15 5.67 16.66
N GLN A 37 -0.10 5.66 16.18
CA GLN A 37 -0.37 5.64 14.75
C GLN A 37 0.25 6.91 14.17
N VAL A 38 1.22 6.74 13.25
CA VAL A 38 1.92 7.87 12.61
C VAL A 38 0.87 8.79 11.99
N ASN A 39 0.97 10.08 12.32
CA ASN A 39 0.16 11.10 11.67
C ASN A 39 0.80 11.43 10.31
N TYR A 40 0.43 10.66 9.28
CA TYR A 40 1.02 10.78 7.95
C TYR A 40 0.76 12.15 7.30
N GLU A 41 -0.27 12.87 7.71
CA GLU A 41 -0.50 14.24 7.25
C GLU A 41 0.54 15.21 7.78
N ALA A 42 0.88 15.10 9.06
CA ALA A 42 1.93 15.90 9.67
C ALA A 42 3.30 15.49 9.14
N GLU A 43 3.53 14.19 8.97
CA GLU A 43 4.79 13.63 8.47
C GLU A 43 5.12 14.10 7.05
N PHE A 44 4.14 14.02 6.13
CA PHE A 44 4.36 14.36 4.72
C PHE A 44 3.94 15.80 4.36
N GLY A 45 3.29 16.52 5.27
CA GLY A 45 2.92 17.93 5.14
C GLY A 45 2.34 18.30 3.77
N ALA A 46 3.09 19.11 3.02
CA ALA A 46 2.65 19.62 1.73
C ALA A 46 2.45 18.53 0.66
N ASP A 47 3.22 17.44 0.69
CA ASP A 47 3.08 16.30 -0.23
C ASP A 47 1.73 15.60 -0.03
N TYR A 48 1.34 15.36 1.22
CA TYR A 48 0.03 14.80 1.55
C TYR A 48 -1.09 15.67 1.00
N GLN A 49 -1.03 16.99 1.27
CA GLN A 49 -2.07 17.92 0.83
C GLN A 49 -2.13 18.05 -0.70
N ARG A 50 -0.99 17.90 -1.40
CA ARG A 50 -0.97 17.83 -2.87
C ARG A 50 -1.64 16.57 -3.38
N ALA A 51 -1.38 15.42 -2.77
CA ALA A 51 -2.02 14.14 -3.15
C ALA A 51 -3.55 14.20 -2.97
N VAL A 52 -4.02 14.81 -1.87
CA VAL A 52 -5.46 15.05 -1.62
C VAL A 52 -6.06 15.94 -2.71
N ARG A 53 -5.46 17.12 -2.96
CA ARG A 53 -5.95 18.04 -4.01
C ARG A 53 -5.91 17.42 -5.40
N PHE A 54 -4.95 16.54 -5.67
CA PHE A 54 -4.90 15.80 -6.94
C PHE A 54 -6.15 14.95 -7.12
N LEU A 55 -6.59 14.22 -6.09
CA LEU A 55 -7.81 13.42 -6.15
C LEU A 55 -9.07 14.29 -6.25
N GLU A 56 -9.13 15.40 -5.51
CA GLU A 56 -10.25 16.37 -5.59
C GLU A 56 -10.39 16.97 -7.00
N LYS A 57 -9.28 17.41 -7.59
CA LYS A 57 -9.25 17.95 -8.96
C LYS A 57 -9.61 16.90 -10.01
N ASN A 58 -9.36 15.63 -9.74
CA ASN A 58 -9.61 14.51 -10.63
C ASN A 58 -10.75 13.61 -10.11
N SER A 59 -11.85 14.20 -9.62
CA SER A 59 -13.03 13.47 -9.13
C SER A 59 -13.61 12.46 -10.14
N TRP A 60 -13.38 12.67 -11.43
CA TRP A 60 -13.72 11.69 -12.48
C TRP A 60 -13.10 10.31 -12.27
N ILE A 61 -11.99 10.21 -11.51
CA ILE A 61 -11.36 8.94 -11.13
C ILE A 61 -12.35 8.11 -10.28
N THR A 62 -12.94 8.72 -9.24
CA THR A 62 -13.90 8.04 -8.37
C THR A 62 -15.18 7.67 -9.12
N ASP A 63 -15.64 8.53 -10.03
CA ASP A 63 -16.80 8.23 -10.89
C ASP A 63 -16.52 7.02 -11.80
N THR A 64 -15.31 6.96 -12.36
CA THR A 64 -14.90 5.85 -13.24
C THR A 64 -14.80 4.55 -12.46
N LEU A 65 -14.22 4.57 -11.26
CA LEU A 65 -14.17 3.40 -10.37
C LEU A 65 -15.57 2.89 -10.05
N ALA A 66 -16.49 3.80 -9.69
CA ALA A 66 -17.89 3.47 -9.39
C ALA A 66 -18.61 2.85 -10.61
N ARG A 67 -18.43 3.40 -11.82
CA ARG A 67 -19.00 2.82 -13.06
C ARG A 67 -18.54 1.40 -13.33
N TYR A 68 -17.35 1.02 -12.86
CA TYR A 68 -16.82 -0.33 -12.97
C TYR A 68 -17.18 -1.23 -11.77
N ASN A 69 -18.04 -0.77 -10.85
CA ASN A 69 -18.39 -1.45 -9.59
C ASN A 69 -17.17 -1.72 -8.70
N VAL A 70 -16.20 -0.80 -8.69
CA VAL A 70 -15.06 -0.82 -7.77
C VAL A 70 -15.33 0.18 -6.64
N PRO A 71 -15.16 -0.18 -5.35
CA PRO A 71 -15.38 0.77 -4.26
C PRO A 71 -14.36 1.91 -4.34
N ALA A 72 -14.82 3.10 -4.73
CA ALA A 72 -13.96 4.18 -5.17
C ALA A 72 -12.94 4.60 -4.09
N GLN A 73 -13.40 4.85 -2.86
CA GLN A 73 -12.54 5.24 -1.74
C GLN A 73 -11.50 4.17 -1.38
N PHE A 74 -11.86 2.89 -1.51
CA PHE A 74 -10.95 1.78 -1.30
C PHE A 74 -9.84 1.78 -2.37
N ALA A 75 -10.21 1.91 -3.64
CA ALA A 75 -9.25 1.84 -4.74
C ALA A 75 -8.32 3.07 -4.81
N VAL A 76 -8.83 4.28 -4.55
CA VAL A 76 -7.92 5.46 -4.50
C VAL A 76 -6.98 5.39 -3.30
N ALA A 77 -7.40 4.81 -2.18
CA ALA A 77 -6.52 4.61 -1.02
C ALA A 77 -5.34 3.69 -1.34
N ILE A 78 -5.53 2.68 -2.21
CA ILE A 78 -4.46 1.78 -2.66
C ILE A 78 -3.32 2.55 -3.31
N VAL A 79 -3.61 3.56 -4.14
CA VAL A 79 -2.60 4.33 -4.90
C VAL A 79 -2.19 5.63 -4.21
N PHE A 80 -2.85 6.01 -3.12
CA PHE A 80 -2.57 7.26 -2.41
C PHE A 80 -1.10 7.42 -1.97
N PRO A 81 -0.41 6.38 -1.44
CA PRO A 81 1.01 6.52 -1.08
C PRO A 81 1.90 6.91 -2.28
N GLU A 82 1.57 6.44 -3.48
CA GLU A 82 2.28 6.80 -4.71
C GLU A 82 2.05 8.26 -5.10
N LEU A 83 0.87 8.82 -4.83
CA LEU A 83 0.58 10.24 -5.07
C LEU A 83 1.40 11.16 -4.15
N ILE A 84 1.62 10.75 -2.89
CA ILE A 84 2.52 11.46 -1.96
C ILE A 84 3.94 11.44 -2.55
N ARG A 85 4.43 10.24 -2.91
CA ARG A 85 5.79 10.06 -3.44
C ARG A 85 6.00 10.77 -4.78
N TYR A 86 5.02 10.75 -5.67
CA TYR A 86 5.10 11.40 -6.99
C TYR A 86 5.37 12.90 -6.87
N SER A 87 4.80 13.56 -5.86
CA SER A 87 5.07 14.97 -5.62
C SER A 87 6.52 15.25 -5.17
N VAL A 88 7.21 14.27 -4.59
CA VAL A 88 8.65 14.31 -4.30
C VAL A 88 9.48 13.97 -5.55
N LEU A 89 9.03 13.04 -6.38
CA LEU A 89 9.76 12.51 -7.55
C LEU A 89 9.63 13.34 -8.84
N ARG A 90 8.81 14.39 -8.87
CA ARG A 90 8.46 15.16 -10.08
C ARG A 90 9.67 15.73 -10.84
N ASP A 91 10.84 15.81 -10.22
CA ASP A 91 11.98 16.57 -10.74
C ASP A 91 13.12 15.74 -11.37
N LYS A 92 12.89 14.49 -11.81
CA LYS A 92 13.98 13.71 -12.45
C LYS A 92 13.74 13.30 -13.91
N MET A 93 14.62 13.85 -14.75
CA MET A 93 14.94 13.45 -16.12
C MET A 93 15.26 11.94 -16.29
N GLU A 94 15.51 11.23 -15.19
CA GLU A 94 15.96 9.82 -15.10
C GLU A 94 14.99 8.81 -15.74
N ILE A 95 13.69 9.11 -15.80
CA ILE A 95 12.69 8.19 -16.37
C ILE A 95 12.82 8.10 -17.90
N GLY A 96 13.30 9.15 -18.58
CA GLY A 96 13.44 9.15 -20.05
C GLY A 96 14.39 8.05 -20.55
N GLY A 97 15.54 7.90 -19.89
CA GLY A 97 16.51 6.85 -20.22
C GLY A 97 15.94 5.45 -19.98
N LEU A 98 15.28 5.23 -18.84
CA LEU A 98 14.67 3.93 -18.51
C LEU A 98 13.54 3.55 -19.48
N LYS A 99 12.74 4.53 -19.94
CA LYS A 99 11.75 4.31 -21.00
C LYS A 99 12.39 3.87 -22.31
N ILE A 100 13.47 4.54 -22.74
CA ILE A 100 14.21 4.15 -23.95
C ILE A 100 14.73 2.72 -23.80
N LEU A 101 15.42 2.43 -22.68
CA LEU A 101 15.97 1.10 -22.41
C LEU A 101 14.88 0.02 -22.44
N TYR A 102 13.74 0.25 -21.79
CA TYR A 102 12.62 -0.68 -21.83
C TYR A 102 12.03 -0.86 -23.23
N THR A 103 11.77 0.24 -23.95
CA THR A 103 11.18 0.13 -25.30
C THR A 103 12.11 -0.58 -26.27
N SER A 104 13.41 -0.29 -26.23
CA SER A 104 14.40 -0.88 -27.14
C SER A 104 14.84 -2.29 -26.74
N PHE A 105 15.02 -2.56 -25.44
CA PHE A 105 15.65 -3.80 -24.96
C PHE A 105 14.74 -4.70 -24.13
N GLY A 106 13.51 -4.28 -23.85
CA GLY A 106 12.47 -5.15 -23.30
C GLY A 106 12.47 -5.29 -21.77
N GLN A 107 11.99 -6.45 -21.32
CA GLN A 107 11.50 -6.68 -19.96
C GLN A 107 12.57 -6.50 -18.87
N ASP A 108 13.85 -6.73 -19.18
CA ASP A 108 14.95 -6.56 -18.22
C ASP A 108 15.06 -5.11 -17.68
N TYR A 109 14.47 -4.15 -18.40
CA TYR A 109 14.42 -2.74 -18.02
C TYR A 109 13.04 -2.28 -17.58
N ALA A 110 12.11 -3.21 -17.28
CA ALA A 110 10.70 -2.91 -17.00
C ALA A 110 10.40 -2.49 -15.55
N ASP A 111 11.40 -2.44 -14.66
CA ASP A 111 11.22 -2.24 -13.22
C ASP A 111 11.43 -0.78 -12.75
N PHE A 112 10.76 0.16 -13.42
CA PHE A 112 10.71 1.57 -13.04
C PHE A 112 9.27 2.09 -13.05
N SER A 113 9.00 3.15 -12.27
CA SER A 113 7.65 3.67 -12.11
C SER A 113 7.33 4.80 -13.09
N ILE A 114 6.15 4.77 -13.69
CA ILE A 114 5.65 5.77 -14.64
C ILE A 114 4.34 6.38 -14.12
N GLY A 115 4.21 7.70 -14.31
CA GLY A 115 2.96 8.43 -14.07
C GLY A 115 2.59 8.62 -12.60
N ASN A 116 1.42 9.19 -12.35
CA ASN A 116 0.96 9.56 -11.00
C ASN A 116 0.78 8.36 -10.07
N PHE A 117 0.26 7.25 -10.58
CA PHE A 117 0.10 6.01 -9.82
C PHE A 117 1.39 5.19 -9.76
N GLN A 118 2.47 5.66 -10.38
CA GLN A 118 3.81 5.06 -10.27
C GLN A 118 3.84 3.57 -10.67
N MET A 119 3.05 3.20 -11.66
CA MET A 119 2.95 1.83 -12.15
C MET A 119 4.21 1.43 -12.92
N LYS A 120 4.65 0.18 -12.72
CA LYS A 120 5.78 -0.38 -13.46
C LYS A 120 5.33 -1.01 -14.78
N PRO A 121 6.10 -0.91 -15.88
CA PRO A 121 5.88 -1.73 -17.06
C PRO A 121 5.75 -3.22 -16.74
N SER A 122 6.62 -3.77 -15.88
CA SER A 122 6.56 -5.17 -15.45
C SER A 122 5.22 -5.53 -14.77
N PHE A 123 4.67 -4.60 -13.98
CA PHE A 123 3.35 -4.77 -13.37
C PHE A 123 2.24 -4.82 -14.41
N ALA A 124 2.28 -3.91 -15.38
CA ALA A 124 1.27 -3.83 -16.43
C ALA A 124 1.31 -5.06 -17.37
N GLU A 125 2.50 -5.54 -17.72
CA GLU A 125 2.68 -6.77 -18.53
C GLU A 125 2.09 -8.00 -17.83
N HIS A 126 2.39 -8.20 -16.54
CA HIS A 126 1.80 -9.28 -15.76
C HIS A 126 0.27 -9.18 -15.73
N LEU A 127 -0.25 -7.97 -15.51
CA LEU A 127 -1.70 -7.75 -15.48
C LEU A 127 -2.35 -8.05 -16.83
N ILE A 128 -1.76 -7.60 -17.94
CA ILE A 128 -2.27 -7.87 -19.29
C ILE A 128 -2.27 -9.37 -19.57
N LYS A 129 -1.19 -10.08 -19.24
CA LYS A 129 -1.10 -11.53 -19.39
C LYS A 129 -2.19 -12.26 -18.60
N ASP A 130 -2.42 -11.87 -17.36
CA ASP A 130 -3.49 -12.44 -16.54
C ASP A 130 -4.89 -12.08 -17.06
N LEU A 131 -5.08 -10.87 -17.60
CA LEU A 131 -6.35 -10.47 -18.22
C LEU A 131 -6.63 -11.25 -19.51
N GLN A 132 -5.61 -11.56 -20.30
CA GLN A 132 -5.74 -12.36 -21.54
C GLN A 132 -6.06 -13.83 -21.25
N THR A 133 -5.48 -14.39 -20.19
CA THR A 133 -5.74 -15.78 -19.78
C THR A 133 -7.09 -15.94 -19.05
N THR A 134 -7.70 -14.83 -18.65
CA THR A 134 -9.04 -14.82 -18.05
C THR A 134 -10.08 -14.33 -19.05
N LYS A 135 -11.36 -14.67 -18.85
CA LYS A 135 -12.48 -14.13 -19.67
C LYS A 135 -12.72 -12.62 -19.44
N MET A 136 -11.69 -11.86 -19.05
CA MET A 136 -11.75 -10.44 -18.70
C MET A 136 -11.11 -9.55 -19.78
N ALA A 137 -10.41 -10.11 -20.77
CA ALA A 137 -9.80 -9.37 -21.86
C ALA A 137 -10.78 -8.40 -22.56
N THR A 138 -12.01 -8.83 -22.85
CA THR A 138 -13.02 -7.99 -23.50
C THR A 138 -13.41 -6.78 -22.66
N ARG A 139 -13.46 -6.95 -21.33
CA ARG A 139 -13.80 -5.87 -20.38
C ARG A 139 -12.69 -4.81 -20.30
N PHE A 140 -11.45 -5.19 -20.56
CA PHE A 140 -10.27 -4.35 -20.43
C PHE A 140 -9.53 -4.13 -21.75
N ASN A 141 -10.20 -4.31 -22.89
CA ASN A 141 -9.57 -4.26 -24.21
C ASN A 141 -8.72 -3.00 -24.47
N ARG A 142 -9.09 -1.86 -23.87
CA ARG A 142 -8.38 -0.57 -23.97
C ARG A 142 -6.94 -0.59 -23.41
N ILE A 143 -6.63 -1.51 -22.49
CA ILE A 143 -5.29 -1.64 -21.90
C ILE A 143 -4.57 -2.93 -22.33
N ILE A 144 -5.22 -3.79 -23.12
CA ILE A 144 -4.60 -4.99 -23.67
C ILE A 144 -3.68 -4.57 -24.81
N ILE A 145 -2.38 -4.78 -24.61
CA ILE A 145 -1.32 -4.47 -25.57
C ILE A 145 -0.40 -5.68 -25.65
N ASP A 146 -0.04 -6.09 -26.85
CA ASP A 146 1.09 -6.99 -27.05
C ASP A 146 2.39 -6.18 -26.93
N SER A 147 3.21 -6.50 -25.93
CA SER A 147 4.47 -5.82 -25.62
C SER A 147 5.72 -6.61 -26.03
N ASN A 148 5.55 -7.67 -26.84
CA ASN A 148 6.66 -8.48 -27.35
C ASN A 148 7.57 -7.68 -28.30
N GLU A 149 7.01 -6.73 -29.03
CA GLU A 149 7.75 -5.82 -29.93
C GLU A 149 7.89 -4.41 -29.36
N GLU A 150 8.87 -3.67 -29.87
CA GLU A 150 9.18 -2.29 -29.45
C GLU A 150 7.98 -1.36 -29.57
N SER A 151 7.21 -1.47 -30.66
CA SER A 151 5.98 -0.68 -30.88
C SER A 151 4.95 -0.91 -29.77
N GLY A 152 4.79 -2.17 -29.36
CA GLY A 152 3.98 -2.60 -28.24
C GLY A 152 4.43 -2.00 -26.90
N ARG A 153 5.73 -2.06 -26.62
CA ARG A 153 6.31 -1.47 -25.40
C ARG A 153 6.15 0.05 -25.36
N LYS A 154 6.29 0.74 -26.50
CA LYS A 154 5.99 2.18 -26.61
C LYS A 154 4.53 2.48 -26.30
N ALA A 155 3.60 1.68 -26.84
CA ALA A 155 2.18 1.82 -26.54
C ALA A 155 1.90 1.58 -25.05
N LEU A 156 2.56 0.60 -24.41
CA LEU A 156 2.45 0.36 -22.98
C LEU A 156 2.94 1.57 -22.16
N VAL A 157 4.09 2.13 -22.49
CA VAL A 157 4.63 3.33 -21.84
C VAL A 157 3.65 4.50 -21.96
N ASN A 158 3.12 4.76 -23.15
CA ASN A 158 2.13 5.82 -23.37
C ASN A 158 0.86 5.60 -22.53
N ASN A 159 0.44 4.35 -22.39
CA ASN A 159 -0.66 3.97 -21.51
C ASN A 159 -0.32 4.25 -20.03
N LEU A 160 0.89 3.95 -19.57
CA LEU A 160 1.29 4.24 -18.19
C LEU A 160 1.50 5.73 -17.92
N GLU A 161 1.73 6.56 -18.93
CA GLU A 161 1.75 8.03 -18.80
C GLU A 161 0.34 8.63 -18.71
N SER A 162 -0.65 8.01 -19.36
CA SER A 162 -2.04 8.44 -19.34
C SER A 162 -2.71 8.13 -18.00
N LEU A 163 -3.21 9.16 -17.31
CA LEU A 163 -3.93 9.00 -16.06
C LEU A 163 -5.20 8.16 -16.24
N GLN A 164 -5.90 8.29 -17.37
CA GLN A 164 -7.08 7.49 -17.70
C GLN A 164 -6.72 6.00 -17.80
N SER A 165 -5.62 5.68 -18.46
CA SER A 165 -5.14 4.30 -18.58
C SER A 165 -4.64 3.77 -17.23
N GLN A 166 -3.94 4.57 -16.42
CA GLN A 166 -3.57 4.20 -15.04
C GLN A 166 -4.80 3.85 -14.19
N VAL A 167 -5.91 4.58 -14.31
CA VAL A 167 -7.18 4.23 -13.65
C VAL A 167 -7.71 2.88 -14.14
N MET A 168 -7.61 2.60 -15.44
CA MET A 168 -8.00 1.29 -15.99
C MET A 168 -7.13 0.14 -15.47
N TYR A 169 -5.82 0.33 -15.34
CA TYR A 169 -4.93 -0.65 -14.70
C TYR A 169 -5.27 -0.85 -13.23
N LEU A 170 -5.62 0.20 -12.48
CA LEU A 170 -6.05 0.09 -11.08
C LEU A 170 -7.35 -0.72 -10.95
N ILE A 171 -8.32 -0.50 -11.84
CA ILE A 171 -9.57 -1.28 -11.90
C ILE A 171 -9.26 -2.75 -12.20
N ALA A 172 -8.45 -3.03 -13.23
CA ALA A 172 -8.06 -4.38 -13.59
C ALA A 172 -7.32 -5.09 -12.43
N PHE A 173 -6.39 -4.39 -11.79
CA PHE A 173 -5.69 -4.87 -10.61
C PHE A 173 -6.65 -5.25 -9.49
N TYR A 174 -7.65 -4.40 -9.19
CA TYR A 174 -8.66 -4.70 -8.17
C TYR A 174 -9.36 -6.04 -8.47
N PHE A 175 -9.87 -6.20 -9.69
CA PHE A 175 -10.54 -7.46 -10.08
C PHE A 175 -9.60 -8.67 -10.07
N MET A 176 -8.34 -8.49 -10.43
CA MET A 176 -7.36 -9.57 -10.37
C MET A 176 -7.07 -9.99 -8.93
N CYS A 177 -6.99 -9.04 -8.00
CA CYS A 177 -6.89 -9.34 -6.58
C CYS A 177 -8.15 -10.05 -6.05
N GLU A 178 -9.36 -9.59 -6.43
CA GLU A 178 -10.62 -10.28 -6.04
C GLU A 178 -10.60 -11.73 -6.51
N LYS A 179 -10.18 -11.97 -7.76
CA LYS A 179 -10.13 -13.30 -8.35
C LYS A 179 -9.08 -14.18 -7.67
N LYS A 180 -7.84 -13.71 -7.61
CA LYS A 180 -6.68 -14.46 -7.09
C LYS A 180 -6.84 -14.82 -5.62
N HIS A 181 -7.47 -13.93 -4.85
CA HIS A 181 -7.64 -14.09 -3.40
C HIS A 181 -9.10 -14.33 -2.99
N SER A 182 -9.92 -14.85 -3.90
CA SER A 182 -11.35 -15.15 -3.67
C SER A 182 -11.63 -16.12 -2.53
N LYS A 183 -10.64 -16.93 -2.15
CA LYS A 183 -10.72 -17.87 -1.02
C LYS A 183 -10.33 -17.26 0.33
N LEU A 184 -9.79 -16.04 0.35
CA LEU A 184 -9.45 -15.36 1.59
C LEU A 184 -10.71 -14.77 2.22
N ILE A 185 -10.86 -15.01 3.51
CA ILE A 185 -11.89 -14.38 4.33
C ILE A 185 -11.24 -13.19 5.02
N TRP A 186 -11.77 -12.00 4.77
CA TRP A 186 -11.29 -10.76 5.36
C TRP A 186 -12.03 -10.49 6.67
N HIS A 187 -11.31 -10.21 7.76
CA HIS A 187 -11.97 -9.81 9.01
C HIS A 187 -12.63 -8.44 8.89
N SER A 188 -12.07 -7.57 8.05
CA SER A 188 -12.57 -6.22 7.82
C SER A 188 -12.22 -5.71 6.42
N THR A 189 -12.90 -4.65 5.98
CA THR A 189 -12.52 -3.91 4.76
C THR A 189 -11.12 -3.31 4.88
N GLU A 190 -10.69 -2.95 6.09
CA GLU A 190 -9.36 -2.39 6.34
C GLU A 190 -8.25 -3.44 6.16
N ASP A 191 -8.47 -4.66 6.65
CA ASP A 191 -7.55 -5.79 6.45
C ASP A 191 -7.38 -6.07 4.95
N LYS A 192 -8.50 -6.08 4.22
CA LYS A 192 -8.51 -6.25 2.76
C LYS A 192 -7.75 -5.12 2.07
N LEU A 193 -7.97 -3.86 2.49
CA LEU A 193 -7.28 -2.70 1.95
C LEU A 193 -5.78 -2.80 2.16
N GLN A 194 -5.33 -3.14 3.36
CA GLN A 194 -3.91 -3.26 3.65
C GLN A 194 -3.25 -4.33 2.80
N PHE A 195 -3.92 -5.47 2.62
CA PHE A 195 -3.46 -6.52 1.72
C PHE A 195 -3.35 -6.03 0.28
N TYR A 196 -4.39 -5.36 -0.24
CA TYR A 196 -4.44 -4.91 -1.64
C TYR A 196 -3.41 -3.80 -1.89
N ALA A 197 -3.29 -2.85 -0.96
CA ALA A 197 -2.24 -1.82 -1.00
C ALA A 197 -0.84 -2.45 -1.02
N THR A 198 -0.61 -3.48 -0.22
CA THR A 198 0.67 -4.20 -0.22
C THR A 198 0.90 -4.95 -1.53
N ALA A 199 -0.12 -5.64 -2.04
CA ALA A 199 -0.06 -6.37 -3.30
C ALA A 199 0.22 -5.42 -4.48
N TYR A 200 -0.33 -4.21 -4.46
CA TYR A 200 -0.03 -3.17 -5.44
C TYR A 200 1.45 -2.80 -5.42
N ASN A 201 2.01 -2.55 -4.23
CA ASN A 201 3.37 -2.06 -4.06
C ASN A 201 4.45 -3.13 -4.30
N CYS A 202 4.20 -4.39 -3.90
CA CYS A 202 5.18 -5.47 -4.04
C CYS A 202 4.92 -6.42 -5.22
N GLY A 203 3.82 -6.25 -5.96
CA GLY A 203 3.38 -7.11 -7.05
C GLY A 203 2.31 -8.12 -6.62
N TYR A 204 1.15 -8.08 -7.27
CA TYR A 204 -0.02 -8.88 -6.90
C TYR A 204 0.12 -10.36 -7.27
N TRP A 205 1.09 -10.70 -8.12
CA TRP A 205 1.38 -12.07 -8.51
C TRP A 205 2.03 -12.88 -7.38
N ASN A 206 2.60 -12.23 -6.37
CA ASN A 206 3.21 -12.89 -5.21
C ASN A 206 2.21 -13.74 -4.42
N THR A 207 2.75 -14.62 -3.57
CA THR A 207 1.94 -15.47 -2.70
C THR A 207 1.26 -14.64 -1.59
N THR A 208 0.13 -15.16 -1.09
CA THR A 208 -0.57 -14.56 0.06
C THR A 208 0.37 -14.33 1.25
N ASP A 209 1.19 -15.33 1.59
CA ASP A 209 2.13 -15.24 2.72
C ASP A 209 3.19 -14.17 2.51
N TYR A 210 3.69 -14.03 1.27
CA TYR A 210 4.65 -12.97 0.95
C TYR A 210 4.03 -11.59 1.11
N ILE A 211 2.82 -11.39 0.58
CA ILE A 211 2.09 -10.12 0.70
C ILE A 211 1.79 -9.80 2.17
N GLN A 212 1.33 -10.78 2.96
CA GLN A 212 1.09 -10.60 4.40
C GLN A 212 2.37 -10.31 5.18
N LYS A 213 3.49 -10.92 4.82
CA LYS A 213 4.79 -10.61 5.43
C LYS A 213 5.21 -9.19 5.09
N LYS A 214 5.05 -8.78 3.84
CA LYS A 214 5.39 -7.43 3.37
C LYS A 214 4.50 -6.36 4.00
N SER A 215 3.23 -6.64 4.28
CA SER A 215 2.31 -5.67 4.89
C SER A 215 2.70 -5.27 6.31
N ARG A 216 3.65 -5.98 6.93
CA ARG A 216 4.19 -5.69 8.27
C ARG A 216 5.54 -4.98 8.23
N GLN A 217 6.07 -4.68 7.05
CA GLN A 217 7.42 -4.12 6.88
C GLN A 217 7.36 -2.65 6.47
N ASN A 218 8.34 -1.89 6.96
CA ASN A 218 8.64 -0.54 6.49
C ASN A 218 9.67 -0.63 5.36
N TYR A 219 9.22 -0.51 4.12
CA TYR A 219 10.08 -0.61 2.93
C TYR A 219 9.72 0.39 1.83
N PHE A 220 8.67 1.18 2.03
CA PHE A 220 8.29 2.23 1.09
C PHE A 220 9.13 3.47 1.34
N GLU A 221 9.95 3.83 0.36
CA GLU A 221 10.78 5.03 0.39
C GLU A 221 10.02 6.19 -0.25
N THR A 222 10.02 7.34 0.44
CA THR A 222 9.44 8.59 -0.07
C THR A 222 10.49 9.54 -0.61
N SER A 223 11.77 9.36 -0.27
CA SER A 223 12.88 10.15 -0.81
C SER A 223 13.58 9.47 -1.97
N ILE A 224 14.16 10.28 -2.84
CA ILE A 224 14.94 9.81 -3.99
C ILE A 224 16.38 9.42 -3.61
N PHE A 225 16.88 9.94 -2.49
CA PHE A 225 18.29 9.79 -2.11
C PHE A 225 18.51 8.67 -1.07
N GLY A 226 17.45 7.98 -0.64
CA GLY A 226 17.52 6.86 0.31
C GLY A 226 17.73 7.27 1.76
N ASP A 227 17.87 8.56 2.06
CA ASP A 227 18.14 9.07 3.41
C ASP A 227 16.88 9.25 4.27
N ALA A 228 15.69 9.15 3.68
CA ALA A 228 14.43 9.26 4.44
C ALA A 228 14.05 7.94 5.13
N PRO A 229 13.30 8.01 6.24
CA PRO A 229 12.70 6.84 6.86
C PRO A 229 11.89 6.03 5.84
N LYS A 230 11.95 4.70 5.95
CA LYS A 230 11.04 3.83 5.21
C LYS A 230 9.71 3.75 5.95
N TYR A 231 8.62 3.76 5.20
CA TYR A 231 7.27 3.66 5.72
C TYR A 231 6.60 2.35 5.32
N ASN A 232 5.51 2.04 6.01
CA ASN A 232 4.62 0.96 5.62
C ASN A 232 3.59 1.48 4.61
N TYR A 233 3.71 1.06 3.35
CA TYR A 233 2.81 1.46 2.26
C TYR A 233 1.33 1.30 2.63
N SER A 234 0.99 0.14 3.19
CA SER A 234 -0.39 -0.21 3.53
C SER A 234 -0.95 0.59 4.71
N ALA A 235 -0.09 1.04 5.63
CA ALA A 235 -0.49 1.89 6.74
C ALA A 235 -0.81 3.32 6.29
N ILE A 236 -0.07 3.86 5.30
CA ILE A 236 -0.38 5.16 4.68
C ILE A 236 -1.74 5.07 3.97
N ALA A 237 -1.96 4.03 3.17
CA ALA A 237 -3.23 3.77 2.49
C ALA A 237 -4.40 3.67 3.49
N LEU A 238 -4.22 2.92 4.57
CA LEU A 238 -5.25 2.76 5.61
C LEU A 238 -5.55 4.08 6.34
N HIS A 239 -4.52 4.88 6.65
CA HIS A 239 -4.71 6.18 7.29
C HIS A 239 -5.56 7.10 6.43
N PHE A 240 -5.23 7.23 5.13
CA PHE A 240 -6.03 7.99 4.18
C PHE A 240 -7.47 7.44 4.11
N PHE A 241 -7.64 6.13 3.94
CA PHE A 241 -8.94 5.51 3.84
C PHE A 241 -9.82 5.81 5.07
N ARG A 242 -9.29 5.63 6.29
CA ARG A 242 -10.04 5.92 7.52
C ARG A 242 -10.49 7.38 7.54
N LYS A 243 -9.60 8.32 7.26
CA LYS A 243 -9.93 9.75 7.29
C LYS A 243 -11.04 10.10 6.31
N TYR A 244 -10.90 9.73 5.05
CA TYR A 244 -11.82 10.18 3.99
C TYR A 244 -13.08 9.32 3.86
N ASN A 245 -13.06 8.07 4.34
CA ASN A 245 -14.26 7.25 4.45
C ASN A 245 -15.15 7.68 5.63
N LEU A 246 -14.57 8.16 6.73
CA LEU A 246 -15.34 8.74 7.84
C LEU A 246 -16.05 10.02 7.41
N LEU A 247 -15.40 10.87 6.61
CA LEU A 247 -16.02 12.09 6.06
C LEU A 247 -17.20 11.76 5.14
N ALA A 248 -17.07 10.75 4.26
CA ALA A 248 -18.16 10.31 3.40
C ALA A 248 -19.38 9.77 4.18
N LYS A 249 -19.16 9.19 5.38
CA LYS A 249 -20.24 8.73 6.27
C LYS A 249 -20.92 9.86 7.05
N SER A 250 -20.24 10.97 7.29
CA SER A 250 -20.80 12.14 7.99
C SER A 250 -21.58 13.11 7.10
N SER A 251 -21.60 12.88 5.78
CA SER A 251 -22.26 13.73 4.79
C SER A 251 -23.56 13.14 4.22
N ASN A 252 -24.06 12.05 4.81
CA ASN A 252 -25.37 11.44 4.57
C ASN A 252 -26.20 11.48 5.86
#